data_AF-A0A7J5ZEY8-F1
#
_entry.id   AF-A0A7J5ZEY8-F1
#
_cell.length_a   1.000
_cell.length_b   1.000
_cell.length_c   1.000
_cell.angle_alpha   90.00
_cell.angle_beta   90.00
_cell.angle_gamma   90.00
#
_symmetry.space_group_name_H-M   'P 1'
#
loop_
_entity.id
_entity.type
_entity.pdbx_description
1 polymer ?
#
loop_
_entity_poly.entity_id
_entity_poly.type
_entity_poly.pdbx_seq_one_letter_code
_entity_poly.pdbx_strand_id
1 'polypeptide(L)'
;MTSSPTSEASTSQPTRVSAPAPGSPELKQPHRHSTTTRKIQAWSLVTRKKTIILGDSNLSRIPSFSHPNLQIDSFPGAKFHHITAILLKLAPCHNTTQVIISIGLNNGLSETSLTTSTKQLQAMWKQTTTTFPNATIYIHIINFSDRLKPKQQTLLTAINNTIALKYNFIPEINPLLFRVNDDDIHWTTETAEMLLRYWKEQFNLEAPRISEVGFICLPHIFNPFSKLGANLRRALQPTTKNAVYAVRCRACHKLYVGETRHEISLRIKQHLYRINSGYGTSVLYLHFKLHGPETLQSLGLESSRSWTTAQRRAAERRWNHRLKTIDPTGLNEKYQ
;
A
#
# COMPACT_ATOMS: atom_id res chain seq x y z
N MET A 1 23.64 59.41 29.99
CA MET A 1 22.77 60.13 29.04
C MET A 1 23.52 60.21 27.72
N THR A 2 22.93 59.68 26.62
CA THR A 2 23.28 59.89 25.18
C THR A 2 24.72 59.58 24.74
N SER A 3 25.05 58.83 23.68
CA SER A 3 24.36 58.53 22.40
C SER A 3 25.17 57.49 21.59
N SER A 4 24.43 56.64 20.85
CA SER A 4 24.73 56.01 19.55
C SER A 4 25.86 54.97 19.39
N PRO A 5 25.52 53.82 18.76
CA PRO A 5 26.31 53.25 17.68
C PRO A 5 25.57 53.35 16.34
N THR A 6 26.34 53.68 15.30
CA THR A 6 25.97 53.71 13.88
C THR A 6 26.49 52.44 13.17
N SER A 7 25.86 52.12 12.03
CA SER A 7 26.17 51.06 11.05
C SER A 7 25.58 49.67 11.40
N GLU A 8 24.94 48.92 10.52
CA GLU A 8 24.73 49.04 9.07
C GLU A 8 23.52 48.16 8.70
N ALA A 9 22.54 48.74 7.99
CA ALA A 9 21.35 48.03 7.54
C ALA A 9 21.64 47.32 6.20
N SER A 10 21.90 46.01 6.25
CA SER A 10 21.88 45.16 5.05
C SER A 10 20.43 44.90 4.63
N THR A 11 19.98 45.62 3.61
CA THR A 11 18.66 45.44 2.99
C THR A 11 18.74 44.26 2.03
N SER A 12 18.25 43.09 2.42
CA SER A 12 18.05 41.96 1.51
C SER A 12 16.75 42.16 0.71
N GLN A 13 16.88 42.39 -0.58
CA GLN A 13 15.75 42.38 -1.51
C GLN A 13 15.09 40.99 -1.56
N PRO A 14 13.76 40.89 -1.75
CA PRO A 14 13.10 39.61 -1.90
C PRO A 14 13.47 39.00 -3.26
N THR A 15 14.09 37.82 -3.23
CA THR A 15 14.38 37.02 -4.42
C THR A 15 13.08 36.69 -5.15
N ARG A 16 12.91 37.27 -6.34
CA ARG A 16 11.78 37.01 -7.24
C ARG A 16 11.80 35.52 -7.62
N VAL A 17 10.90 34.73 -7.04
CA VAL A 17 10.71 33.33 -7.42
C VAL A 17 10.22 33.31 -8.88
N SER A 18 11.08 32.84 -9.77
CA SER A 18 10.79 32.62 -11.18
C SER A 18 9.64 31.62 -11.33
N ALA A 19 8.64 31.97 -12.14
CA ALA A 19 7.51 31.10 -12.46
C ALA A 19 7.99 29.80 -13.12
N PRO A 20 7.38 28.64 -12.82
CA PRO A 20 7.79 27.36 -13.39
C PRO A 20 7.53 27.33 -14.91
N ALA A 21 8.45 26.69 -15.63
CA ALA A 21 8.38 26.54 -17.08
C ALA A 21 7.10 25.80 -17.52
N PRO A 22 6.44 26.23 -18.61
CA PRO A 22 5.23 25.58 -19.11
C PRO A 22 5.52 24.12 -19.48
N GLY A 23 4.78 23.18 -18.88
CA GLY A 23 4.91 21.74 -19.09
C GLY A 23 5.43 20.94 -17.89
N SER A 24 5.84 21.60 -16.80
CA SER A 24 6.21 20.90 -15.56
C SER A 24 4.97 20.33 -14.88
N PRO A 25 4.95 19.05 -14.44
CA PRO A 25 3.81 18.49 -13.72
C PRO A 25 3.54 19.30 -12.44
N GLU A 26 2.31 19.77 -12.26
CA GLU A 26 1.92 20.51 -11.05
C GLU A 26 2.10 19.62 -9.81
N LEU A 27 3.07 19.98 -8.97
CA LEU A 27 3.34 19.31 -7.71
C LEU A 27 2.26 19.70 -6.68
N LYS A 28 1.60 18.69 -6.12
CA LYS A 28 0.55 18.85 -5.10
C LYS A 28 1.06 18.37 -3.75
N GLN A 29 0.54 19.00 -2.70
CA GLN A 29 0.72 18.56 -1.33
C GLN A 29 -0.54 17.83 -0.84
N PRO A 30 -0.42 16.92 0.15
CA PRO A 30 -1.57 16.43 0.89
C PRO A 30 -2.36 17.59 1.50
N HIS A 31 -3.68 17.57 1.37
CA HIS A 31 -4.54 18.56 2.02
C HIS A 31 -4.64 18.23 3.51
N ARG A 32 -3.99 19.03 4.34
CA ARG A 32 -4.00 18.86 5.80
C ARG A 32 -5.10 19.69 6.43
N HIS A 33 -6.07 19.02 7.03
CA HIS A 33 -7.15 19.66 7.79
C HIS A 33 -6.63 20.26 9.10
N SER A 34 -7.38 21.24 9.63
CA SER A 34 -7.02 21.95 10.85
C SER A 34 -6.96 21.02 12.07
N THR A 35 -5.98 21.25 12.95
CA THR A 35 -5.93 20.57 14.25
C THR A 35 -6.98 21.20 15.16
N THR A 36 -7.97 20.44 15.61
CA THR A 36 -9.04 20.95 16.48
C THR A 36 -9.59 19.85 17.40
N THR A 37 -10.19 20.25 18.51
CA THR A 37 -10.95 19.37 19.41
C THR A 37 -12.36 19.11 18.88
N ARG A 38 -12.94 20.06 18.11
CA ARG A 38 -14.27 19.96 17.49
C ARG A 38 -14.22 19.34 16.09
N LYS A 39 -13.59 18.16 16.02
CA LYS A 39 -13.26 17.46 14.77
C LYS A 39 -14.47 17.22 13.88
N ILE A 40 -15.56 16.71 14.46
CA ILE A 40 -16.78 16.37 13.74
C ILE A 40 -17.42 17.61 13.11
N GLN A 41 -17.38 18.77 13.77
CA GLN A 41 -17.97 20.00 13.24
C GLN A 41 -17.08 20.61 12.16
N ALA A 42 -15.77 20.72 12.45
CA ALA A 42 -14.84 21.49 11.63
C ALA A 42 -14.40 20.79 10.35
N TRP A 43 -14.27 19.46 10.36
CA TRP A 43 -13.75 18.73 9.20
C TRP A 43 -14.85 18.46 8.18
N SER A 44 -14.48 18.64 6.91
CA SER A 44 -15.33 18.34 5.75
C SER A 44 -14.45 17.71 4.67
N LEU A 45 -15.06 17.01 3.73
CA LEU A 45 -14.36 16.46 2.57
C LEU A 45 -15.09 16.92 1.31
N VAL A 46 -14.34 17.49 0.38
CA VAL A 46 -14.82 17.79 -0.97
C VAL A 46 -13.93 17.02 -1.92
N THR A 47 -14.52 16.19 -2.78
CA THR A 47 -13.76 15.43 -3.77
C THR A 47 -14.50 15.35 -5.10
N ARG A 48 -13.72 15.43 -6.17
CA ARG A 48 -14.12 15.10 -7.54
C ARG A 48 -13.08 14.21 -8.22
N LYS A 49 -12.11 13.69 -7.48
CA LYS A 49 -10.96 12.95 -8.00
C LYS A 49 -11.29 11.46 -8.08
N LYS A 50 -10.74 10.76 -9.08
CA LYS A 50 -10.98 9.32 -9.27
C LYS A 50 -10.40 8.48 -8.13
N THR A 51 -9.27 8.91 -7.58
CA THR A 51 -8.61 8.25 -6.46
C THR A 51 -8.48 9.20 -5.28
N ILE A 52 -8.92 8.75 -4.11
CA ILE A 52 -8.77 9.48 -2.85
C ILE A 52 -8.02 8.64 -1.81
N ILE A 53 -7.20 9.30 -1.00
CA ILE A 53 -6.54 8.71 0.17
C ILE A 53 -6.95 9.53 1.39
N LEU A 54 -7.60 8.89 2.35
CA LEU A 54 -8.04 9.49 3.61
C LEU A 54 -7.24 8.89 4.75
N GLY A 55 -6.76 9.71 5.68
CA GLY A 55 -5.98 9.20 6.80
C GLY A 55 -5.72 10.23 7.87
N ASP A 56 -4.92 9.85 8.86
CA ASP A 56 -4.61 10.71 9.99
C ASP A 56 -3.45 11.70 9.71
N SER A 57 -2.79 12.19 10.75
CA SER A 57 -1.67 13.15 10.63
C SER A 57 -0.51 12.61 9.80
N ASN A 58 -0.35 11.29 9.71
CA ASN A 58 0.75 10.69 8.97
C ASN A 58 0.71 10.98 7.46
N LEU A 59 -0.49 11.15 6.87
CA LEU A 59 -0.60 11.51 5.46
C LEU A 59 -0.02 12.89 5.15
N SER A 60 0.04 13.80 6.12
CA SER A 60 0.66 15.12 5.93
C SER A 60 2.19 15.07 5.82
N ARG A 61 2.81 13.91 6.04
CA ARG A 61 4.26 13.67 5.87
C ARG A 61 4.63 13.20 4.47
N ILE A 62 3.64 12.87 3.64
CA ILE A 62 3.87 12.52 2.24
C ILE A 62 4.43 13.77 1.52
N PRO A 63 5.58 13.65 0.83
CA PRO A 63 6.16 14.79 0.12
C PRO A 63 5.29 15.20 -1.09
N SER A 64 5.67 16.31 -1.73
CA SER A 64 5.06 16.76 -2.99
C SER A 64 4.92 15.62 -3.98
N PHE A 65 3.75 15.46 -4.58
CA PHE A 65 3.48 14.42 -5.57
C PHE A 65 2.82 15.00 -6.81
N SER A 66 3.08 14.37 -7.96
CA SER A 66 2.32 14.63 -9.18
C SER A 66 1.44 13.43 -9.49
N HIS A 67 0.14 13.68 -9.59
CA HIS A 67 -0.86 12.78 -10.18
C HIS A 67 -2.17 13.55 -10.42
N PRO A 68 -2.72 13.58 -11.65
CA PRO A 68 -3.86 14.45 -11.98
C PRO A 68 -5.16 14.08 -11.24
N ASN A 69 -5.35 12.78 -10.99
CA ASN A 69 -6.57 12.19 -10.44
C ASN A 69 -6.46 11.72 -8.99
N LEU A 70 -5.37 12.08 -8.28
CA LEU A 70 -5.15 11.69 -6.89
C LEU A 70 -5.45 12.87 -5.97
N GLN A 71 -6.20 12.61 -4.91
CA GLN A 71 -6.40 13.49 -3.77
C GLN A 71 -5.93 12.77 -2.50
N ILE A 72 -5.24 13.48 -1.62
CA ILE A 72 -4.80 12.97 -0.32
C ILE A 72 -5.25 13.96 0.74
N ASP A 73 -6.05 13.51 1.70
CA ASP A 73 -6.56 14.32 2.81
C ASP A 73 -6.07 13.76 4.15
N SER A 74 -5.35 14.61 4.89
CA SER A 74 -4.85 14.32 6.23
C SER A 74 -5.76 14.95 7.29
N PHE A 75 -6.29 14.13 8.19
CA PHE A 75 -7.14 14.52 9.32
C PHE A 75 -6.41 14.25 10.65
N PRO A 76 -5.68 15.24 11.22
CA PRO A 76 -4.79 15.00 12.36
C PRO A 76 -5.45 14.37 13.59
N GLY A 77 -4.92 13.23 14.03
CA GLY A 77 -5.46 12.48 15.18
C GLY A 77 -6.83 11.86 14.93
N ALA A 78 -7.23 11.64 13.67
CA ALA A 78 -8.50 11.03 13.35
C ALA A 78 -8.51 9.54 13.74
N LYS A 79 -9.73 9.07 14.05
CA LYS A 79 -10.11 7.71 14.41
C LYS A 79 -11.22 7.27 13.46
N PHE A 80 -11.55 5.98 13.42
CA PHE A 80 -12.59 5.45 12.52
C PHE A 80 -13.91 6.28 12.53
N HIS A 81 -14.45 6.57 13.72
CA HIS A 81 -15.71 7.32 13.83
C HIS A 81 -15.64 8.76 13.30
N HIS A 82 -14.46 9.40 13.31
CA HIS A 82 -14.29 10.73 12.75
C HIS A 82 -14.46 10.70 11.22
N ILE A 83 -13.89 9.68 10.56
CA ILE A 83 -14.06 9.49 9.11
C ILE A 83 -15.52 9.17 8.79
N THR A 84 -16.18 8.31 9.57
CA THR A 84 -17.62 8.06 9.43
C THR A 84 -18.41 9.38 9.48
N ALA A 85 -18.13 10.24 10.46
CA ALA A 85 -18.83 11.51 10.63
C ALA A 85 -18.57 12.51 9.48
N ILE A 86 -17.34 12.52 8.93
CA ILE A 86 -17.03 13.32 7.75
C ILE A 86 -17.83 12.82 6.55
N LEU A 87 -17.80 11.51 6.29
CA LEU A 87 -18.46 10.90 5.13
C LEU A 87 -19.99 11.02 5.18
N LEU A 88 -20.59 11.04 6.37
CA LEU A 88 -22.04 11.28 6.53
C LEU A 88 -22.51 12.64 6.01
N LYS A 89 -21.60 13.62 5.90
CA LYS A 89 -21.92 14.95 5.37
C LYS A 89 -21.93 15.00 3.85
N LEU A 90 -21.44 13.96 3.18
CA LEU A 90 -21.26 13.94 1.74
C LEU A 90 -22.47 13.29 1.06
N ALA A 91 -22.85 13.84 -0.10
CA ALA A 91 -23.67 13.12 -1.06
C ALA A 91 -22.86 11.98 -1.71
N PRO A 92 -23.51 10.92 -2.21
CA PRO A 92 -22.84 9.87 -2.96
C PRO A 92 -21.99 10.41 -4.13
N CYS A 93 -20.72 10.02 -4.16
CA CYS A 93 -19.70 10.48 -5.08
C CYS A 93 -19.41 9.39 -6.12
N HIS A 94 -20.18 9.38 -7.22
CA HIS A 94 -20.12 8.33 -8.25
C HIS A 94 -18.86 8.35 -9.13
N ASN A 95 -18.13 9.47 -9.19
CA ASN A 95 -16.92 9.62 -10.01
C ASN A 95 -15.66 9.00 -9.37
N THR A 96 -15.69 8.77 -8.06
CA THR A 96 -14.57 8.15 -7.36
C THR A 96 -14.59 6.65 -7.63
N THR A 97 -13.51 6.13 -8.20
CA THR A 97 -13.35 4.71 -8.54
C THR A 97 -12.45 3.97 -7.56
N GLN A 98 -11.71 4.71 -6.72
CA GLN A 98 -10.83 4.11 -5.73
C GLN A 98 -10.68 4.95 -4.47
N VAL A 99 -10.73 4.28 -3.31
CA VAL A 99 -10.58 4.89 -1.99
C VAL A 99 -9.57 4.09 -1.19
N ILE A 100 -8.58 4.78 -0.62
CA ILE A 100 -7.65 4.21 0.35
C ILE A 100 -7.89 4.86 1.70
N ILE A 101 -8.11 4.06 2.73
CA ILE A 101 -8.26 4.53 4.11
C ILE A 101 -7.05 4.09 4.92
N SER A 102 -6.22 5.05 5.33
CA SER A 102 -5.06 4.85 6.21
C SER A 102 -5.31 5.49 7.57
N ILE A 103 -6.10 4.79 8.39
CA ILE A 103 -6.47 5.25 9.74
C ILE A 103 -6.60 4.09 10.72
N GLY A 104 -6.63 4.40 12.01
CA GLY A 104 -6.82 3.42 13.08
C GLY A 104 -5.68 3.41 14.10
N LEU A 105 -4.52 4.00 13.77
CA LEU A 105 -3.41 4.15 14.71
C LEU A 105 -3.87 4.84 16.00
N ASN A 106 -4.59 5.96 15.88
CA ASN A 106 -5.12 6.69 17.03
C ASN A 106 -6.17 5.90 17.84
N ASN A 107 -6.88 4.93 17.25
CA ASN A 107 -7.75 4.02 18.01
C ASN A 107 -6.90 3.14 18.94
N GLY A 108 -5.80 2.59 18.42
CA GLY A 108 -4.84 1.81 19.19
C GLY A 108 -4.12 2.64 20.26
N LEU A 109 -3.60 3.82 19.90
CA LEU A 109 -2.85 4.69 20.81
C LEU A 109 -3.69 5.15 22.01
N SER A 110 -4.98 5.44 21.78
CA SER A 110 -5.93 5.79 22.84
C SER A 110 -6.48 4.59 23.61
N GLU A 111 -6.01 3.38 23.30
CA GLU A 111 -6.44 2.11 23.92
C GLU A 111 -7.96 1.91 23.86
N THR A 112 -8.60 2.35 22.76
CA THR A 112 -10.03 2.14 22.54
C THR A 112 -10.32 0.65 22.45
N SER A 113 -11.24 0.12 23.27
CA SER A 113 -11.52 -1.32 23.33
C SER A 113 -11.74 -1.94 21.95
N LEU A 114 -11.29 -3.18 21.76
CA LEU A 114 -11.36 -3.86 20.46
C LEU A 114 -12.80 -3.93 19.92
N THR A 115 -13.77 -4.19 20.79
CA THR A 115 -15.20 -4.22 20.44
C THR A 115 -15.66 -2.87 19.86
N THR A 116 -15.31 -1.77 20.52
CA THR A 116 -15.65 -0.42 20.05
C THR A 116 -14.93 -0.09 18.75
N SER A 117 -13.62 -0.38 18.66
CA SER A 117 -12.83 -0.18 17.45
C SER A 117 -13.40 -0.97 16.26
N THR A 118 -13.85 -2.21 16.48
CA THR A 118 -14.47 -3.06 15.47
C THR A 118 -15.81 -2.49 15.00
N LYS A 119 -16.68 -2.04 15.91
CA LYS A 119 -17.95 -1.39 15.56
C LYS A 119 -17.73 -0.11 14.76
N GLN A 120 -16.76 0.71 15.16
CA GLN A 120 -16.43 1.95 14.44
C GLN A 120 -15.83 1.67 13.05
N LEU A 121 -14.97 0.65 12.93
CA LEU A 121 -14.42 0.20 11.64
C LEU A 121 -15.54 -0.26 10.70
N GLN A 122 -16.48 -1.07 11.20
CA GLN A 122 -17.66 -1.51 10.43
C GLN A 122 -18.53 -0.35 9.97
N ALA A 123 -18.81 0.61 10.86
CA ALA A 123 -19.60 1.80 10.53
C ALA A 123 -18.90 2.68 9.48
N MET A 124 -17.58 2.87 9.61
CA MET A 124 -16.76 3.59 8.64
C MET A 124 -16.78 2.89 7.28
N TRP A 125 -16.59 1.57 7.23
CA TRP A 125 -16.65 0.79 6.00
C TRP A 125 -18.00 0.95 5.30
N LYS A 126 -19.10 0.71 6.02
CA LYS A 126 -20.47 0.86 5.50
C LYS A 126 -20.71 2.27 4.96
N GLN A 127 -20.30 3.30 5.70
CA GLN A 127 -20.48 4.67 5.23
C GLN A 127 -19.62 4.98 4.01
N THR A 128 -18.40 4.44 3.94
CA THR A 128 -17.51 4.60 2.77
C THR A 128 -18.13 3.96 1.53
N THR A 129 -18.68 2.75 1.64
CA THR A 129 -19.37 2.09 0.52
C THR A 129 -20.59 2.87 0.05
N THR A 130 -21.34 3.48 0.97
CA THR A 130 -22.49 4.36 0.61
C THR A 130 -22.03 5.65 -0.06
N THR A 131 -20.94 6.25 0.43
CA THR A 131 -20.45 7.53 -0.08
C THR A 131 -19.75 7.37 -1.43
N PHE A 132 -19.12 6.23 -1.69
CA PHE A 132 -18.39 5.94 -2.93
C PHE A 132 -18.88 4.62 -3.56
N PRO A 133 -20.11 4.59 -4.10
CA PRO A 133 -20.75 3.34 -4.52
C PRO A 133 -20.03 2.62 -5.67
N ASN A 134 -19.29 3.37 -6.50
CA ASN A 134 -18.55 2.83 -7.64
C ASN A 134 -17.08 2.57 -7.34
N ALA A 135 -16.63 2.82 -6.10
CA ALA A 135 -15.22 2.71 -5.76
C ALA A 135 -14.86 1.32 -5.24
N THR A 136 -13.67 0.85 -5.65
CA THR A 136 -12.99 -0.19 -4.86
C THR A 136 -12.32 0.45 -3.67
N ILE A 137 -12.73 0.04 -2.46
CA ILE A 137 -12.24 0.60 -1.19
C ILE A 137 -11.20 -0.34 -0.61
N TYR A 138 -10.10 0.22 -0.12
CA TYR A 138 -9.04 -0.50 0.58
C TYR A 138 -8.75 0.12 1.93
N ILE A 139 -8.56 -0.72 2.95
CA ILE A 139 -8.06 -0.30 4.26
C ILE A 139 -6.57 -0.65 4.36
N HIS A 140 -5.73 0.34 4.62
CA HIS A 140 -4.32 0.07 4.88
C HIS A 140 -4.16 -0.63 6.23
N ILE A 141 -3.44 -1.77 6.24
CA ILE A 141 -2.99 -2.39 7.48
C ILE A 141 -2.12 -1.38 8.22
N ILE A 142 -2.38 -1.20 9.51
CA ILE A 142 -1.73 -0.16 10.30
C ILE A 142 -0.30 -0.61 10.58
N ASN A 143 0.68 0.04 9.94
CA ASN A 143 2.08 -0.03 10.36
C ASN A 143 2.26 0.77 11.65
N PHE A 144 2.94 0.20 12.65
CA PHE A 144 3.20 0.85 13.93
C PHE A 144 4.57 0.45 14.50
N SER A 145 5.11 1.29 15.39
CA SER A 145 6.41 1.07 16.03
C SER A 145 6.36 -0.09 17.03
N ASP A 146 7.42 -0.90 17.06
CA ASP A 146 7.63 -1.94 18.07
C ASP A 146 7.96 -1.35 19.46
N ARG A 147 8.22 -0.05 19.54
CA ARG A 147 8.43 0.71 20.79
C ARG A 147 7.13 1.21 21.44
N LEU A 148 5.98 1.04 20.79
CA LEU A 148 4.68 1.36 21.42
C LEU A 148 4.43 0.48 22.64
N LYS A 149 3.51 0.88 23.53
CA LYS A 149 3.18 0.07 24.71
C LYS A 149 2.64 -1.31 24.28
N PRO A 150 2.97 -2.40 25.00
CA PRO A 150 2.51 -3.75 24.63
C PRO A 150 0.99 -3.85 24.43
N LYS A 151 0.20 -3.17 25.28
CA LYS A 151 -1.26 -3.12 25.14
C LYS A 151 -1.73 -2.45 23.84
N GLN A 152 -1.05 -1.38 23.41
CA GLN A 152 -1.33 -0.70 22.14
C GLN A 152 -0.98 -1.61 20.96
N GLN A 153 0.17 -2.29 21.00
CA GLN A 153 0.59 -3.25 19.98
C GLN A 153 -0.39 -4.41 19.83
N THR A 154 -0.83 -5.01 20.94
CA THR A 154 -1.83 -6.09 20.94
C THR A 154 -3.15 -5.63 20.32
N LEU A 155 -3.62 -4.43 20.69
CA LEU A 155 -4.85 -3.87 20.14
C LEU A 155 -4.73 -3.57 18.64
N LEU A 156 -3.63 -2.94 18.21
CA LEU A 156 -3.37 -2.65 16.79
C LEU A 156 -3.25 -3.92 15.95
N THR A 157 -2.60 -4.95 16.49
CA THR A 157 -2.52 -6.28 15.87
C THR A 157 -3.91 -6.89 15.70
N ALA A 158 -4.76 -6.83 16.74
CA ALA A 158 -6.12 -7.34 16.67
C ALA A 158 -7.01 -6.55 15.68
N ILE A 159 -6.83 -5.22 15.58
CA ILE A 159 -7.47 -4.39 14.56
C ILE A 159 -7.01 -4.81 13.16
N ASN A 160 -5.70 -4.96 12.94
CA ASN A 160 -5.13 -5.41 11.66
C ASN A 160 -5.65 -6.78 11.24
N ASN A 161 -5.76 -7.73 12.18
CA ASN A 161 -6.33 -9.05 11.92
C ASN A 161 -7.81 -8.95 11.51
N THR A 162 -8.57 -8.06 12.16
CA THR A 162 -9.97 -7.80 11.78
C THR A 162 -10.05 -7.19 10.38
N ILE A 163 -9.13 -6.28 10.03
CA ILE A 163 -9.05 -5.68 8.71
C ILE A 163 -8.81 -6.76 7.64
N ALA A 164 -7.75 -7.55 7.83
CA ALA A 164 -7.34 -8.58 6.89
C ALA A 164 -8.37 -9.71 6.70
N LEU A 165 -9.17 -10.00 7.73
CA LEU A 165 -10.20 -11.04 7.67
C LEU A 165 -11.46 -10.61 6.94
N LYS A 166 -11.84 -9.32 7.01
CA LYS A 166 -13.21 -8.87 6.65
C LYS A 166 -13.30 -7.89 5.50
N TYR A 167 -12.20 -7.21 5.14
CA TYR A 167 -12.24 -6.13 4.16
C TYR A 167 -11.13 -6.27 3.13
N ASN A 168 -11.30 -5.59 2.00
CA ASN A 168 -10.21 -5.36 1.08
C ASN A 168 -9.15 -4.50 1.78
N PHE A 169 -7.90 -4.94 1.74
CA PHE A 169 -6.84 -4.29 2.49
C PHE A 169 -5.57 -4.11 1.66
N ILE A 170 -4.71 -3.21 2.13
CA ILE A 170 -3.33 -3.09 1.64
C ILE A 170 -2.43 -3.67 2.72
N PRO A 171 -1.59 -4.67 2.41
CA PRO A 171 -0.64 -5.23 3.37
C PRO A 171 0.33 -4.19 3.90
N GLU A 172 0.84 -4.43 5.10
CA GLU A 172 1.94 -3.65 5.66
C GLU A 172 3.17 -3.68 4.74
N ILE A 173 3.91 -2.55 4.71
CA ILE A 173 5.25 -2.51 4.14
C ILE A 173 6.24 -3.29 5.02
N ASN A 174 7.43 -3.59 4.48
CA ASN A 174 8.48 -4.28 5.22
C ASN A 174 8.75 -3.58 6.58
N PRO A 175 8.60 -4.26 7.72
CA PRO A 175 8.89 -3.69 9.03
C PRO A 175 10.32 -3.15 9.16
N LEU A 176 11.28 -3.72 8.42
CA LEU A 176 12.66 -3.25 8.40
C LEU A 176 12.85 -1.91 7.70
N LEU A 177 11.92 -1.53 6.82
CA LEU A 177 11.94 -0.25 6.10
C LEU A 177 10.98 0.77 6.73
N PHE A 178 10.05 0.31 7.57
CA PHE A 178 9.16 1.19 8.30
C PHE A 178 9.95 1.95 9.37
N ARG A 179 9.90 3.29 9.27
CA ARG A 179 10.55 4.21 10.21
C ARG A 179 9.57 5.27 10.65
N VAL A 180 9.60 5.56 11.93
CA VAL A 180 8.90 6.66 12.58
C VAL A 180 9.92 7.61 13.19
N ASN A 181 9.51 8.84 13.43
CA ASN A 181 10.26 9.83 14.20
C ASN A 181 10.43 9.36 15.65
N ASP A 182 11.17 10.15 16.44
CA ASP A 182 11.47 9.87 17.85
C ASP A 182 10.24 9.76 18.76
N ASP A 183 9.07 10.21 18.29
CA ASP A 183 7.79 10.09 19.00
C ASP A 183 7.09 8.74 18.80
N ASP A 184 7.70 7.80 18.09
CA ASP A 184 7.21 6.45 17.81
C ASP A 184 5.88 6.35 17.04
N ILE A 185 5.36 7.49 16.59
CA ILE A 185 4.00 7.61 16.05
C ILE A 185 4.03 8.13 14.62
N HIS A 186 4.79 9.19 14.38
CA HIS A 186 4.75 9.89 13.10
C HIS A 186 5.76 9.31 12.11
N TRP A 187 5.32 9.04 10.88
CA TRP A 187 6.22 8.58 9.82
C TRP A 187 7.33 9.59 9.55
N THR A 188 8.52 9.07 9.26
CA THR A 188 9.54 9.86 8.58
C THR A 188 9.08 10.17 7.15
N THR A 189 9.68 11.17 6.52
CA THR A 189 9.39 11.54 5.13
C THR A 189 9.64 10.36 4.18
N GLU A 190 10.70 9.59 4.41
CA GLU A 190 11.08 8.42 3.61
C GLU A 190 10.04 7.31 3.71
N THR A 191 9.54 7.05 4.92
CA THR A 191 8.44 6.08 5.14
C THR A 191 7.17 6.53 4.43
N ALA A 192 6.82 7.81 4.53
CA ALA A 192 5.63 8.36 3.89
C ALA A 192 5.71 8.29 2.36
N GLU A 193 6.87 8.63 1.78
CA GLU A 193 7.12 8.52 0.35
C GLU A 193 7.05 7.07 -0.14
N MET A 194 7.71 6.16 0.58
CA MET A 194 7.69 4.72 0.28
C MET A 194 6.27 4.17 0.31
N LEU A 195 5.47 4.51 1.33
CA LEU A 195 4.08 4.09 1.43
C LEU A 195 3.25 4.61 0.24
N LEU A 196 3.40 5.89 -0.13
CA LEU A 196 2.70 6.43 -1.30
C LEU A 196 3.09 5.69 -2.58
N ARG A 197 4.39 5.43 -2.80
CA ARG A 197 4.86 4.67 -3.98
C ARG A 197 4.27 3.26 -3.99
N TYR A 198 4.36 2.57 -2.85
CA TYR A 198 3.79 1.22 -2.70
C TYR A 198 2.29 1.21 -2.99
N TRP A 199 1.51 2.16 -2.46
CA TRP A 199 0.10 2.28 -2.77
C TRP A 199 -0.14 2.53 -4.26
N LYS A 200 0.58 3.47 -4.89
CA LYS A 200 0.48 3.72 -6.34
C LYS A 200 0.68 2.46 -7.18
N GLU A 201 1.66 1.62 -6.82
CA GLU A 201 1.96 0.35 -7.47
C GLU A 201 0.86 -0.71 -7.27
N GLN A 202 0.26 -0.77 -6.07
CA GLN A 202 -0.86 -1.70 -5.82
C GLN A 202 -2.07 -1.42 -6.72
N PHE A 203 -2.22 -0.18 -7.16
CA PHE A 203 -3.47 0.32 -7.71
C PHE A 203 -3.43 0.71 -9.18
N ASN A 204 -2.32 0.49 -9.90
CA ASN A 204 -2.14 0.93 -11.29
C ASN A 204 -2.60 2.40 -11.46
N LEU A 205 -2.12 3.29 -10.58
CA LEU A 205 -2.32 4.73 -10.76
C LEU A 205 -1.59 5.27 -12.02
N GLU A 206 -0.83 4.43 -12.72
CA GLU A 206 -0.51 4.61 -14.13
C GLU A 206 -1.26 3.58 -14.96
N ALA A 207 -1.88 4.03 -16.06
CA ALA A 207 -2.56 3.16 -17.01
C ALA A 207 -1.65 1.99 -17.40
N PRO A 208 -2.13 0.74 -17.37
CA PRO A 208 -1.35 -0.36 -17.91
C PRO A 208 -1.11 -0.06 -19.39
N ARG A 209 0.15 0.19 -19.76
CA ARG A 209 0.57 0.05 -21.15
C ARG A 209 0.30 -1.42 -21.51
N ILE A 210 -0.62 -1.59 -22.44
CA ILE A 210 -1.05 -2.87 -22.98
C ILE A 210 0.17 -3.49 -23.67
N SER A 211 0.94 -4.28 -22.93
CA SER A 211 1.89 -5.27 -23.48
C SER A 211 2.33 -6.34 -22.46
N GLU A 212 2.22 -6.11 -21.15
CA GLU A 212 2.76 -7.02 -20.12
C GLU A 212 1.81 -7.20 -18.91
N VAL A 213 0.64 -7.79 -19.15
CA VAL A 213 -0.39 -7.96 -18.10
C VAL A 213 0.19 -8.61 -16.84
N GLY A 214 0.14 -7.87 -15.73
CA GLY A 214 0.41 -8.35 -14.39
C GLY A 214 1.88 -8.38 -13.97
N PHE A 215 2.85 -7.99 -14.81
CA PHE A 215 4.25 -7.95 -14.34
C PHE A 215 4.52 -6.68 -13.52
N ILE A 216 5.01 -6.84 -12.29
CA ILE A 216 5.35 -5.75 -11.37
C ILE A 216 6.83 -5.80 -10.99
N CYS A 217 7.44 -4.63 -10.82
CA CYS A 217 8.82 -4.50 -10.35
C CYS A 217 8.81 -3.96 -8.92
N LEU A 218 8.89 -4.85 -7.93
CA LEU A 218 8.98 -4.44 -6.53
C LEU A 218 10.43 -4.53 -6.04
N PRO A 219 10.93 -3.57 -5.24
CA PRO A 219 12.23 -3.71 -4.58
C PRO A 219 12.19 -4.75 -3.44
N HIS A 220 11.00 -5.18 -3.03
CA HIS A 220 10.77 -6.08 -1.90
C HIS A 220 9.55 -6.99 -2.16
N ILE A 221 9.60 -8.23 -1.68
CA ILE A 221 8.46 -9.15 -1.66
C ILE A 221 8.08 -9.54 -0.22
N PHE A 222 6.79 -9.56 0.09
CA PHE A 222 6.25 -9.86 1.40
C PHE A 222 5.09 -10.85 1.31
N ASN A 223 5.10 -11.88 2.16
CA ASN A 223 3.95 -12.74 2.38
C ASN A 223 3.21 -12.31 3.67
N PRO A 224 2.02 -11.70 3.56
CA PRO A 224 1.30 -11.22 4.73
C PRO A 224 0.75 -12.34 5.63
N PHE A 225 0.62 -13.57 5.12
CA PHE A 225 0.09 -14.71 5.88
C PHE A 225 1.16 -15.39 6.74
N SER A 226 2.43 -15.30 6.33
CA SER A 226 3.55 -15.81 7.11
C SER A 226 4.32 -14.72 7.85
N LYS A 227 4.05 -13.45 7.53
CA LYS A 227 4.80 -12.27 8.02
C LYS A 227 6.28 -12.29 7.64
N LEU A 228 6.64 -13.01 6.58
CA LEU A 228 8.01 -13.11 6.08
C LEU A 228 8.16 -12.34 4.78
N GLY A 229 9.33 -11.71 4.61
CA GLY A 229 9.65 -10.90 3.43
C GLY A 229 11.12 -10.97 3.03
N ALA A 230 11.44 -10.34 1.91
CA ALA A 230 12.78 -10.31 1.34
C ALA A 230 12.98 -9.11 0.43
N ASN A 231 14.10 -8.40 0.62
CA ASN A 231 14.56 -7.41 -0.36
C ASN A 231 15.05 -8.14 -1.61
N LEU A 232 14.67 -7.64 -2.78
CA LEU A 232 15.12 -8.15 -4.06
C LEU A 232 16.41 -7.43 -4.44
N ARG A 233 17.46 -8.20 -4.75
CA ARG A 233 18.78 -7.65 -5.09
C ARG A 233 18.75 -6.79 -6.35
N ARG A 234 17.85 -7.11 -7.28
CA ARG A 234 17.69 -6.42 -8.56
C ARG A 234 16.27 -6.61 -9.07
N ALA A 235 15.66 -5.55 -9.58
CA ALA A 235 14.43 -5.65 -10.37
C ALA A 235 14.72 -6.45 -11.65
N LEU A 236 14.05 -7.59 -11.81
CA LEU A 236 14.17 -8.42 -13.02
C LEU A 236 13.14 -7.99 -14.04
N GLN A 237 13.52 -8.03 -15.32
CA GLN A 237 12.63 -7.73 -16.44
C GLN A 237 11.78 -8.96 -16.79
N PRO A 238 10.59 -8.81 -17.38
CA PRO A 238 9.72 -9.92 -17.76
C PRO A 238 10.35 -10.86 -18.81
N THR A 239 11.28 -10.35 -19.62
CA THR A 239 12.07 -11.10 -20.60
C THR A 239 13.25 -11.88 -19.99
N THR A 240 13.45 -11.79 -18.67
CA THR A 240 14.54 -12.52 -17.98
C THR A 240 14.31 -14.03 -18.09
N LYS A 241 15.36 -14.77 -18.50
CA LYS A 241 15.39 -16.24 -18.61
C LYS A 241 16.14 -16.88 -17.44
N ASN A 242 15.96 -18.18 -17.26
CA ASN A 242 16.64 -18.99 -16.23
C ASN A 242 16.50 -18.37 -14.83
N ALA A 243 15.24 -18.23 -14.41
CA ALA A 243 14.85 -17.40 -13.27
C ALA A 243 13.87 -18.11 -12.32
N VAL A 244 13.86 -17.64 -11.08
CA VAL A 244 12.80 -17.86 -10.10
C VAL A 244 11.92 -16.61 -10.08
N TYR A 245 10.61 -16.80 -10.13
CA TYR A 245 9.61 -15.74 -10.12
C TYR A 245 8.58 -16.01 -9.02
N ALA A 246 7.82 -14.98 -8.68
CA ALA A 246 6.63 -15.09 -7.85
C ALA A 246 5.39 -14.70 -8.65
N VAL A 247 4.28 -15.35 -8.33
CA VAL A 247 2.92 -14.90 -8.65
C VAL A 247 2.26 -14.47 -7.36
N ARG A 248 1.59 -13.33 -7.40
CA ARG A 248 0.87 -12.71 -6.28
C ARG A 248 -0.57 -12.51 -6.67
N CYS A 249 -1.50 -12.95 -5.83
CA CYS A 249 -2.90 -12.59 -6.01
C CYS A 249 -3.12 -11.15 -5.51
N ARG A 250 -3.66 -10.27 -6.34
CA ARG A 250 -3.99 -8.90 -5.95
C ARG A 250 -5.18 -8.83 -4.99
N ALA A 251 -6.08 -9.83 -5.02
CA ALA A 251 -7.27 -9.85 -4.17
C ALA A 251 -6.96 -10.25 -2.73
N CYS A 252 -6.14 -11.28 -2.50
CA CYS A 252 -5.83 -11.74 -1.13
C CYS A 252 -4.34 -11.72 -0.76
N HIS A 253 -3.44 -11.39 -1.70
CA HIS A 253 -2.00 -11.30 -1.47
C HIS A 253 -1.26 -12.61 -1.17
N LYS A 254 -1.90 -13.77 -1.36
CA LYS A 254 -1.18 -15.06 -1.33
C LYS A 254 -0.14 -15.12 -2.44
N LEU A 255 0.98 -15.77 -2.13
CA LEU A 255 2.11 -15.92 -3.05
C LEU A 255 2.27 -17.37 -3.52
N TYR A 256 2.56 -17.50 -4.81
CA TYR A 256 3.16 -18.68 -5.43
C TYR A 256 4.58 -18.32 -5.85
N VAL A 257 5.50 -19.26 -5.76
CA VAL A 257 6.86 -19.13 -6.29
C VAL A 257 7.11 -20.28 -7.26
N GLY A 258 7.69 -19.98 -8.40
CA GLY A 258 7.97 -20.95 -9.45
C GLY A 258 9.32 -20.71 -10.12
N GLU A 259 9.79 -21.71 -10.87
CA GLU A 259 10.97 -21.61 -11.73
C GLU A 259 10.64 -21.67 -13.22
N THR A 260 11.49 -21.05 -14.03
CA THR A 260 11.43 -21.17 -15.49
C THR A 260 12.81 -21.12 -16.12
N ARG A 261 13.03 -21.97 -17.13
CA ARG A 261 14.18 -21.85 -18.04
C ARG A 261 13.93 -20.78 -19.11
N HIS A 262 12.67 -20.55 -19.46
CA HIS A 262 12.25 -19.56 -20.46
C HIS A 262 12.08 -18.18 -19.83
N GLU A 263 11.58 -17.23 -20.62
CA GLU A 263 11.22 -15.90 -20.12
C GLU A 263 10.11 -15.99 -19.07
N ILE A 264 10.18 -15.14 -18.06
CA ILE A 264 9.15 -15.07 -17.02
C ILE A 264 7.80 -14.77 -17.68
N SER A 265 7.75 -13.81 -18.60
CA SER A 265 6.53 -13.43 -19.35
C SER A 265 5.86 -14.64 -20.02
N LEU A 266 6.63 -15.50 -20.68
CA LEU A 266 6.12 -16.70 -21.33
C LEU A 266 5.54 -17.68 -20.31
N ARG A 267 6.22 -17.86 -19.18
CA ARG A 267 5.75 -18.73 -18.10
C ARG A 267 4.45 -18.21 -17.48
N ILE A 268 4.31 -16.90 -17.31
CA ILE A 268 3.06 -16.28 -16.82
C ILE A 268 1.92 -16.47 -17.83
N LYS A 269 2.18 -16.31 -19.13
CA LYS A 269 1.18 -16.62 -20.18
C LYS A 269 0.71 -18.07 -20.11
N GLN A 270 1.60 -19.03 -19.84
CA GLN A 270 1.24 -20.43 -19.66
C GLN A 270 0.33 -20.64 -18.43
N HIS A 271 0.59 -19.94 -17.32
CA HIS A 271 -0.29 -19.99 -16.16
C HIS A 271 -1.67 -19.40 -16.47
N LEU A 272 -1.73 -18.22 -17.09
CA LEU A 272 -2.99 -17.57 -17.46
C LEU A 272 -3.82 -18.43 -18.42
N TYR A 273 -3.18 -19.06 -19.40
CA TYR A 273 -3.86 -20.00 -20.30
C TYR A 273 -4.50 -21.16 -19.52
N ARG A 274 -3.77 -21.78 -18.58
CA ARG A 274 -4.30 -22.87 -17.74
C ARG A 274 -5.45 -22.43 -16.83
N ILE A 275 -5.35 -21.23 -16.26
CA ILE A 275 -6.43 -20.63 -15.45
C ILE A 275 -7.69 -20.45 -16.31
N ASN A 276 -7.56 -19.80 -17.48
CA ASN A 276 -8.70 -19.45 -18.35
C ASN A 276 -9.34 -20.66 -19.03
N SER A 277 -8.53 -21.64 -19.42
CA SER A 277 -9.02 -22.87 -20.08
C SER A 277 -9.73 -23.82 -19.12
N GLY A 278 -9.71 -23.56 -17.81
CA GLY A 278 -10.31 -24.45 -16.82
C GLY A 278 -9.48 -25.69 -16.51
N TYR A 279 -8.35 -25.90 -17.18
CA TYR A 279 -7.49 -27.08 -16.99
C TYR A 279 -6.46 -26.86 -15.88
N GLY A 280 -6.57 -27.66 -14.81
CA GLY A 280 -5.62 -27.67 -13.70
C GLY A 280 -6.30 -27.77 -12.34
N THR A 281 -5.79 -28.67 -11.52
CA THR A 281 -6.26 -28.96 -10.15
C THR A 281 -5.33 -28.41 -9.08
N SER A 282 -4.24 -27.75 -9.46
CA SER A 282 -3.27 -27.27 -8.49
C SER A 282 -3.82 -26.11 -7.66
N VAL A 283 -3.30 -25.95 -6.43
CA VAL A 283 -3.72 -24.87 -5.52
C VAL A 283 -3.69 -23.50 -6.22
N LEU A 284 -2.62 -23.21 -6.96
CA LEU A 284 -2.50 -22.00 -7.78
C LEU A 284 -3.67 -21.81 -8.76
N TYR A 285 -4.04 -22.84 -9.53
CA TYR A 285 -5.06 -22.72 -10.57
C TYR A 285 -6.47 -22.64 -9.97
N LEU A 286 -6.76 -23.46 -8.96
CA LEU A 286 -8.03 -23.39 -8.23
C LEU A 286 -8.22 -22.01 -7.59
N HIS A 287 -7.15 -21.44 -7.03
CA HIS A 287 -7.18 -20.12 -6.43
C HIS A 287 -7.57 -19.01 -7.42
N PHE A 288 -6.92 -18.95 -8.59
CA PHE A 288 -7.22 -17.90 -9.58
C PHE A 288 -8.49 -18.16 -10.38
N LYS A 289 -9.03 -19.39 -10.39
CA LYS A 289 -10.41 -19.63 -10.84
C LYS A 289 -11.43 -18.96 -9.92
N LEU A 290 -11.20 -18.99 -8.60
CA LEU A 290 -12.08 -18.35 -7.62
C LEU A 290 -11.92 -16.82 -7.61
N HIS A 291 -10.68 -16.32 -7.66
CA HIS A 291 -10.40 -14.89 -7.54
C HIS A 291 -10.42 -14.13 -8.88
N GLY A 292 -10.41 -14.83 -10.00
CA GLY A 292 -10.33 -14.26 -11.34
C GLY A 292 -8.89 -14.08 -11.84
N PRO A 293 -8.60 -14.38 -13.13
CA PRO A 293 -7.27 -14.28 -13.73
C PRO A 293 -6.70 -12.85 -13.72
N GLU A 294 -7.56 -11.83 -13.76
CA GLU A 294 -7.20 -10.41 -13.71
C GLU A 294 -6.60 -9.97 -12.36
N THR A 295 -6.70 -10.81 -11.33
CA THR A 295 -6.04 -10.58 -10.04
C THR A 295 -4.59 -11.07 -10.02
N LEU A 296 -4.12 -11.73 -11.08
CA LEU A 296 -2.76 -12.26 -11.15
C LEU A 296 -1.74 -11.16 -11.38
N GLN A 297 -0.83 -10.98 -10.42
CA GLN A 297 0.40 -10.22 -10.58
C GLN A 297 1.62 -11.16 -10.54
N SER A 298 2.72 -10.76 -11.15
CA SER A 298 3.95 -11.54 -11.25
C SER A 298 5.18 -10.65 -11.13
N LEU A 299 6.27 -11.19 -10.58
CA LEU A 299 7.54 -10.48 -10.47
C LEU A 299 8.71 -11.47 -10.48
N GLY A 300 9.88 -11.04 -10.92
CA GLY A 300 11.09 -11.86 -10.83
C GLY A 300 11.79 -11.73 -9.48
N LEU A 301 12.28 -12.85 -8.93
CA LEU A 301 12.92 -12.91 -7.61
C LEU A 301 14.44 -13.03 -7.71
N GLU A 302 14.91 -13.95 -8.54
CA GLU A 302 16.32 -14.29 -8.67
C GLU A 302 16.58 -14.92 -10.05
N SER A 303 17.73 -14.64 -10.66
CA SER A 303 18.07 -15.21 -11.96
C SER A 303 19.57 -15.42 -12.08
N SER A 304 19.98 -16.48 -12.76
CA SER A 304 21.35 -16.63 -13.24
C SER A 304 21.36 -17.34 -14.58
N ARG A 305 22.12 -16.82 -15.53
CA ARG A 305 22.27 -17.44 -16.86
C ARG A 305 22.96 -18.81 -16.77
N SER A 306 23.85 -19.01 -15.79
CA SER A 306 24.64 -20.23 -15.63
C SER A 306 23.94 -21.32 -14.81
N TRP A 307 22.74 -21.08 -14.28
CA TRP A 307 22.07 -22.08 -13.45
C TRP A 307 21.70 -23.34 -14.22
N THR A 308 22.07 -24.48 -13.66
CA THR A 308 21.48 -25.77 -14.02
C THR A 308 20.04 -25.87 -13.52
N THR A 309 19.27 -26.83 -14.05
CA THR A 309 17.91 -27.11 -13.54
C THR A 309 17.91 -27.41 -12.04
N ALA A 310 18.91 -28.14 -11.54
CA ALA A 310 19.02 -28.46 -10.12
C ALA A 310 19.26 -27.21 -9.27
N GLN A 311 20.14 -26.31 -9.71
CA GLN A 311 20.43 -25.05 -9.01
C GLN A 311 19.21 -24.12 -8.99
N ARG A 312 18.50 -24.00 -10.12
CA ARG A 312 17.29 -23.17 -10.21
C ARG A 312 16.15 -23.71 -9.34
N ARG A 313 15.93 -25.03 -9.32
CA ARG A 313 14.97 -25.67 -8.40
C ARG A 313 15.38 -25.56 -6.94
N ALA A 314 16.68 -25.60 -6.64
CA ALA A 314 17.17 -25.33 -5.28
C ALA A 314 16.91 -23.87 -4.87
N ALA A 315 17.04 -22.91 -5.79
CA ALA A 315 16.68 -21.52 -5.54
C ALA A 315 15.17 -21.34 -5.30
N GLU A 316 14.32 -21.95 -6.12
CA GLU A 316 12.87 -22.00 -5.91
C GLU A 316 12.52 -22.55 -4.52
N ARG A 317 13.10 -23.70 -4.11
CA ARG A 317 12.90 -24.27 -2.77
C ARG A 317 13.29 -23.30 -1.66
N ARG A 318 14.42 -22.60 -1.78
CA ARG A 318 14.85 -21.60 -0.80
C ARG A 318 13.84 -20.46 -0.70
N TRP A 319 13.30 -19.99 -1.82
CA TRP A 319 12.27 -18.94 -1.83
C TRP A 319 10.95 -19.41 -1.22
N ASN A 320 10.50 -20.64 -1.52
CA ASN A 320 9.29 -21.22 -0.90
C ASN A 320 9.41 -21.28 0.61
N HIS A 321 10.58 -21.73 1.13
CA HIS A 321 10.84 -21.77 2.56
C HIS A 321 10.91 -20.36 3.16
N ARG A 322 11.67 -19.46 2.53
CA ARG A 322 11.89 -18.09 3.00
C ARG A 322 10.58 -17.28 3.14
N LEU A 323 9.66 -17.45 2.20
CA LEU A 323 8.39 -16.70 2.19
C LEU A 323 7.22 -17.52 2.73
N LYS A 324 7.41 -18.81 3.04
CA LYS A 324 6.36 -19.77 3.41
C LYS A 324 5.18 -19.74 2.41
N THR A 325 5.47 -20.00 1.14
CA THR A 325 4.47 -19.98 0.07
C THR A 325 3.70 -21.28 -0.11
N ILE A 326 3.94 -22.30 0.71
CA ILE A 326 3.18 -23.55 0.71
C ILE A 326 1.79 -23.31 1.32
N ASP A 327 0.75 -23.89 0.74
CA ASP A 327 -0.62 -23.86 1.27
C ASP A 327 -0.67 -24.43 2.71
N PRO A 328 -1.37 -23.78 3.67
CA PRO A 328 -2.38 -22.72 3.50
C PRO A 328 -1.86 -21.28 3.45
N THR A 329 -0.58 -21.04 3.75
CA THR A 329 -0.01 -19.68 3.84
C THR A 329 0.45 -19.11 2.49
N GLY A 330 0.42 -19.89 1.43
CA GLY A 330 0.59 -19.44 0.05
C GLY A 330 -0.16 -20.33 -0.95
N LEU A 331 0.39 -20.45 -2.16
CA LEU A 331 -0.23 -21.11 -3.31
C LEU A 331 0.62 -22.25 -3.91
N ASN A 332 1.80 -22.51 -3.35
CA ASN A 332 2.59 -23.69 -3.66
C ASN A 332 1.99 -24.92 -2.98
N GLU A 333 2.06 -26.06 -3.64
CA GLU A 333 1.68 -27.34 -3.06
C GLU A 333 2.75 -27.84 -2.08
N LYS A 334 2.35 -28.70 -1.15
CA LYS A 334 3.33 -29.46 -0.36
C LYS A 334 4.11 -30.34 -1.35
N TYR A 335 5.43 -30.28 -1.29
CA TYR A 335 6.28 -31.20 -2.03
C TYR A 335 5.85 -32.63 -1.68
N GLN A 336 5.45 -33.42 -2.69
CA GLN A 336 5.32 -34.87 -2.55
C GLN A 336 6.70 -35.50 -2.47
#